data_AF-A0A914ECB7-F1
#
_entry.id   AF-A0A914ECB7-F1
#
_cell.length_a   1.000
_cell.length_b   1.000
_cell.length_c   1.000
_cell.angle_alpha   90.00
_cell.angle_beta   90.00
_cell.angle_gamma   90.00
#
_symmetry.space_group_name_H-M   'P 1'
#
loop_
_entity.id
_entity.type
_entity.pdbx_description
1 polymer ?
#
loop_
_entity_poly.entity_id
_entity_poly.type
_entity_poly.pdbx_seq_one_letter_code
_entity_poly.pdbx_strand_id
1 'polypeptide(L)'
;MKIFRPAVIRIHERGVSKHKIAELLGIPCTTVIDDIRRYEETGSENSSRRLSKKLGTNPVSAWQILREDLGLKPYKFQKRQKLTAKVKMKGNERAGAILKRLSRGRHRKTLFTDEKLFDIQQVGLQPPGRQIYSRGPPNKEQRVVERVQKAESMMVWAGVCATGKTPLVFVEPGVKINRYIYMDMLDESCFPWTEQHFENDW
;
A
#
# COMPACT_ATOMS: atom_id res chain seq x y z
N MET A 1 -14.23 -23.21 7.49
CA MET A 1 -12.95 -22.62 7.90
C MET A 1 -12.96 -22.45 9.43
N LYS A 2 -12.24 -23.29 10.17
CA LYS A 2 -12.29 -23.27 11.65
C LYS A 2 -11.57 -22.00 12.15
N ILE A 3 -12.28 -21.14 12.89
CA ILE A 3 -11.76 -19.87 13.40
C ILE A 3 -11.00 -20.14 14.71
N PHE A 4 -9.69 -20.39 14.64
CA PHE A 4 -8.86 -20.75 15.82
C PHE A 4 -8.31 -19.55 16.61
N ARG A 5 -8.25 -18.36 15.99
CA ARG A 5 -7.65 -17.14 16.57
C ARG A 5 -8.16 -16.78 17.98
N PRO A 6 -9.47 -16.84 18.31
CA PRO A 6 -9.94 -16.56 19.66
C PRO A 6 -9.48 -17.59 20.70
N ALA A 7 -9.28 -18.85 20.30
CA ALA A 7 -8.77 -19.90 21.19
C ALA A 7 -7.27 -19.72 21.44
N VAL A 8 -6.49 -19.40 20.38
CA VAL A 8 -5.07 -19.07 20.49
C VAL A 8 -4.82 -17.97 21.52
N ILE A 9 -5.57 -16.86 21.42
CA ILE A 9 -5.41 -15.70 22.31
C ILE A 9 -5.75 -16.07 23.76
N ARG A 10 -6.87 -16.74 24.02
CA ARG A 10 -7.26 -17.14 25.39
C ARG A 10 -6.25 -18.07 26.06
N ILE A 11 -5.67 -19.00 25.31
CA ILE A 11 -4.68 -19.94 25.85
C ILE A 11 -3.34 -19.23 26.08
N HIS A 12 -2.99 -18.28 25.21
CA HIS A 12 -1.81 -17.43 25.39
C HIS A 12 -1.91 -16.51 26.61
N GLU A 13 -3.07 -15.89 26.85
CA GLU A 13 -3.33 -15.06 28.04
C GLU A 13 -3.21 -15.85 29.36
N ARG A 14 -3.35 -17.17 29.32
CA ARG A 14 -3.12 -18.08 30.46
C ARG A 14 -1.64 -18.46 30.66
N GLY A 15 -0.73 -17.84 29.91
CA GLY A 15 0.72 -18.06 30.04
C GLY A 15 1.25 -19.32 29.34
N VAL A 16 0.45 -19.98 28.50
CA VAL A 16 0.88 -21.21 27.81
C VAL A 16 1.82 -20.87 26.65
N SER A 17 2.85 -21.70 26.46
CA SER A 17 3.85 -21.50 25.40
C SER A 17 3.26 -21.67 24.00
N LYS A 18 3.79 -20.92 23.02
CA LYS A 18 3.32 -20.90 21.63
C LYS A 18 3.32 -22.29 20.98
N HIS A 19 4.36 -23.09 21.26
CA HIS A 19 4.47 -24.48 20.81
C HIS A 19 3.38 -25.36 21.41
N LYS A 20 3.08 -25.22 22.71
CA LYS A 20 2.05 -26.01 23.36
C LYS A 20 0.64 -25.66 22.88
N ILE A 21 0.40 -24.38 22.54
CA ILE A 21 -0.86 -23.95 21.91
C ILE A 21 -1.04 -24.60 20.53
N ALA A 22 0.02 -24.66 19.73
CA ALA A 22 0.00 -25.27 18.40
C ALA A 22 -0.36 -26.77 18.47
N GLU A 23 0.27 -27.49 19.40
CA GLU A 23 0.00 -28.90 19.70
C GLU A 23 -1.46 -29.12 20.16
N LEU A 24 -1.94 -28.31 21.12
CA LEU A 24 -3.30 -28.43 21.68
C LEU A 24 -4.41 -28.19 20.65
N LEU A 25 -4.18 -27.29 19.69
CA LEU A 25 -5.18 -26.91 18.70
C LEU A 25 -5.00 -27.60 17.35
N GLY A 26 -3.94 -28.39 17.17
CA GLY A 26 -3.62 -29.05 15.90
C GLY A 26 -3.39 -28.07 14.76
N ILE A 27 -2.77 -26.92 15.05
CA ILE A 27 -2.51 -25.85 14.07
C ILE A 27 -1.00 -25.58 13.94
N PRO A 28 -0.52 -25.08 12.78
CA PRO A 28 0.89 -24.71 12.63
C PRO A 28 1.34 -23.68 13.67
N CYS A 29 2.54 -23.86 14.22
CA CYS A 29 3.12 -22.93 15.21
C CYS A 29 3.29 -21.52 14.62
N THR A 30 3.55 -21.40 13.32
CA THR A 30 3.58 -20.12 12.59
C THR A 30 2.27 -19.35 12.70
N THR A 31 1.12 -20.03 12.56
CA THR A 31 -0.21 -19.43 12.73
C THR A 31 -0.40 -18.90 14.16
N VAL A 32 0.05 -19.65 15.17
CA VAL A 32 0.01 -19.23 16.58
C VAL A 32 0.88 -17.99 16.81
N ILE A 33 2.10 -17.98 16.26
CA ILE A 33 3.03 -16.86 16.35
C ILE A 33 2.44 -15.61 15.71
N ASP A 34 1.90 -15.71 14.49
CA ASP A 34 1.30 -14.58 13.79
C ASP A 34 0.02 -14.09 14.49
N ASP A 35 -0.79 -15.00 15.04
CA ASP A 35 -2.00 -14.63 15.77
C ASP A 35 -1.70 -13.87 17.06
N ILE A 36 -0.71 -14.35 17.83
CA ILE A 36 -0.22 -13.72 19.07
C ILE A 36 0.47 -12.39 18.74
N ARG A 37 1.40 -12.36 17.78
CA ARG A 37 2.08 -11.13 17.37
C ARG A 37 1.07 -10.05 16.99
N ARG A 38 0.04 -10.43 16.22
CA ARG A 38 -1.03 -9.50 15.84
C ARG A 38 -1.86 -9.05 17.04
N TYR A 39 -2.10 -9.92 18.03
CA TYR A 39 -2.79 -9.54 19.27
C TYR A 39 -1.93 -8.58 20.13
N GLU A 40 -0.63 -8.82 20.26
CA GLU A 40 0.30 -7.96 20.99
C GLU A 40 0.47 -6.59 20.29
N GLU A 41 0.59 -6.57 18.95
CA GLU A 41 0.80 -5.35 18.15
C GLU A 41 -0.45 -4.46 18.04
N THR A 42 -1.65 -5.06 18.00
CA THR A 42 -2.90 -4.32 17.70
C THR A 42 -3.93 -4.36 18.83
N GLY A 43 -3.66 -5.10 19.89
CA GLY A 43 -4.65 -5.49 20.89
C GLY A 43 -5.73 -6.42 20.31
N SER A 44 -6.60 -6.91 21.17
CA SER A 44 -7.88 -7.52 20.78
C SER A 44 -8.95 -6.48 20.38
N GLU A 45 -8.68 -5.18 20.56
CA GLU A 45 -9.65 -4.23 21.12
C GLU A 45 -10.24 -3.17 20.17
N ASN A 46 -9.96 -3.17 18.87
CA ASN A 46 -10.33 -2.02 18.02
C ASN A 46 -11.79 -2.02 17.49
N SER A 47 -12.68 -2.80 18.09
CA SER A 47 -14.11 -2.79 17.76
C SER A 47 -14.90 -2.42 19.00
N SER A 48 -15.82 -1.45 18.87
CA SER A 48 -16.76 -1.05 19.92
C SER A 48 -17.51 -2.26 20.50
N ARG A 49 -17.75 -3.30 19.70
CA ARG A 49 -18.40 -4.55 20.12
C ARG A 49 -17.54 -5.43 21.02
N ARG A 50 -16.22 -5.36 20.89
CA ARG A 50 -15.28 -6.07 21.77
C ARG A 50 -14.99 -5.26 23.02
N LEU A 51 -14.83 -3.94 22.87
CA LEU A 51 -14.70 -3.01 23.99
C LEU A 51 -15.90 -3.15 24.94
N SER A 52 -17.12 -3.22 24.39
CA SER A 52 -18.32 -3.38 25.21
C SER A 52 -18.37 -4.70 25.95
N LYS A 53 -17.93 -5.81 25.33
CA LYS A 53 -17.82 -7.11 26.02
C LYS A 53 -16.83 -7.10 27.18
N LYS A 54 -15.70 -6.38 27.03
CA LYS A 54 -14.69 -6.24 28.08
C LYS A 54 -15.20 -5.41 29.25
N LEU A 55 -15.92 -4.33 28.94
CA LEU A 55 -16.46 -3.40 29.94
C LEU A 55 -17.82 -3.84 30.51
N GLY A 56 -18.39 -4.97 30.04
CA GLY A 56 -19.73 -5.40 30.42
C GLY A 56 -20.84 -4.45 29.95
N THR A 57 -20.58 -3.62 28.96
CA THR A 57 -21.51 -2.60 28.47
C THR A 57 -22.15 -2.99 27.14
N ASN A 58 -23.20 -2.26 26.77
CA ASN A 58 -23.82 -2.40 25.46
C ASN A 58 -22.87 -1.87 24.36
N PRO A 59 -22.69 -2.60 23.23
CA PRO A 59 -21.93 -2.12 22.07
C PRO A 59 -22.27 -0.71 21.60
N VAL A 60 -23.54 -0.31 21.71
CA VAL A 60 -24.03 1.03 21.33
C VAL A 60 -23.51 2.08 22.32
N SER A 61 -23.60 1.83 23.63
CA SER A 61 -23.07 2.72 24.66
C SER A 61 -21.56 2.86 24.55
N ALA A 62 -20.83 1.76 24.31
CA ALA A 62 -19.39 1.82 24.06
C ALA A 62 -19.05 2.67 22.81
N TRP A 63 -19.89 2.61 21.77
CA TRP A 63 -19.72 3.45 20.58
C TRP A 63 -20.04 4.93 20.87
N GLN A 64 -21.09 5.22 21.63
CA GLN A 64 -21.45 6.59 22.05
C GLN A 64 -20.33 7.20 22.91
N ILE A 65 -19.84 6.47 23.91
CA ILE A 65 -18.72 6.92 24.75
C ILE A 65 -17.49 7.21 23.90
N LEU A 66 -17.13 6.31 22.97
CA LEU A 66 -15.99 6.53 22.09
C LEU A 66 -16.15 7.78 21.21
N ARG A 67 -17.33 8.00 20.64
CA ARG A 67 -17.53 9.02 19.61
C ARG A 67 -17.96 10.38 20.16
N GLU A 68 -18.87 10.40 21.11
CA GLU A 68 -19.48 11.59 21.69
C GLU A 68 -18.70 12.05 22.93
N ASP A 69 -18.51 11.17 23.93
CA ASP A 69 -17.89 11.56 25.20
C ASP A 69 -16.37 11.76 25.07
N LEU A 70 -15.70 10.87 24.33
CA LEU A 70 -14.25 10.90 24.13
C LEU A 70 -13.84 11.56 22.81
N GLY A 71 -14.78 11.87 21.92
CA GLY A 71 -14.50 12.50 20.63
C GLY A 71 -13.63 11.67 19.66
N LEU A 72 -13.45 10.37 19.91
CA LEU A 72 -12.57 9.49 19.13
C LEU A 72 -13.25 9.10 17.82
N LYS A 73 -12.47 9.14 16.74
CA LYS A 73 -12.93 8.77 15.40
C LYS A 73 -12.17 7.53 14.90
N PRO A 74 -12.84 6.60 14.23
CA PRO A 74 -12.17 5.46 13.63
C PRO A 74 -11.37 5.93 12.41
N TYR A 75 -10.06 5.64 12.40
CA TYR A 75 -9.20 5.86 11.25
C TYR A 75 -8.80 4.52 10.63
N LYS A 76 -8.78 4.46 9.30
CA LYS A 76 -8.24 3.29 8.59
C LYS A 76 -6.73 3.30 8.68
N PHE A 77 -6.14 2.18 9.10
CA PHE A 77 -4.71 1.98 9.01
C PHE A 77 -4.26 2.12 7.54
N GLN A 78 -3.28 2.99 7.31
CA GLN A 78 -2.64 3.13 6.02
C GLN A 78 -1.61 2.02 5.85
N LYS A 79 -1.78 1.19 4.82
CA LYS A 79 -0.80 0.15 4.51
C LYS A 79 0.43 0.80 3.91
N ARG A 80 1.60 0.54 4.50
CA ARG A 80 2.91 1.00 3.99
C ARG A 80 3.92 -0.13 4.07
N GLN A 81 4.95 -0.08 3.24
CA GLN A 81 6.06 -1.01 3.35
C GLN A 81 6.76 -0.85 4.71
N LYS A 82 7.10 -1.97 5.36
CA LYS A 82 7.83 -1.96 6.62
C LYS A 82 9.28 -1.55 6.36
N LEU A 83 9.66 -0.36 6.82
CA LEU A 83 11.02 0.16 6.70
C LEU A 83 11.85 -0.21 7.93
N THR A 84 13.09 -0.66 7.71
CA THR A 84 14.06 -0.86 8.80
C THR A 84 14.61 0.49 9.28
N ALA A 85 15.12 0.54 10.51
CA ALA A 85 15.74 1.75 11.06
C ALA A 85 16.89 2.28 10.17
N LYS A 86 17.71 1.35 9.64
CA LYS A 86 18.80 1.67 8.71
C LYS A 86 18.31 2.34 7.42
N VAL A 87 17.20 1.86 6.85
CA VAL A 87 16.61 2.47 5.64
C VAL A 87 16.05 3.87 5.95
N LYS A 88 15.44 4.06 7.14
CA LYS A 88 14.97 5.39 7.57
C LYS A 88 16.12 6.39 7.73
N MET A 89 17.22 5.98 8.37
CA MET A 89 18.40 6.84 8.52
C MET A 89 18.98 7.25 7.16
N LYS A 90 19.22 6.29 6.27
CA LYS A 90 19.68 6.58 4.89
C LYS A 90 18.71 7.48 4.14
N GLY A 91 17.41 7.30 4.32
CA GLY A 91 16.38 8.14 3.74
C GLY A 91 16.51 9.59 4.21
N ASN A 92 16.74 9.81 5.50
CA ASN A 92 16.90 11.15 6.08
C ASN A 92 18.17 11.84 5.57
N GLU A 93 19.30 11.13 5.54
CA GLU A 93 20.57 11.64 5.00
C GLU A 93 20.42 12.05 3.52
N ARG A 94 19.83 11.18 2.71
CA ARG A 94 19.58 11.45 1.28
C ARG A 94 18.63 12.63 1.08
N ALA A 95 17.57 12.73 1.88
CA ALA A 95 16.62 13.84 1.81
C ALA A 95 17.32 15.18 2.09
N GLY A 96 18.20 15.23 3.09
CA GLY A 96 19.02 16.43 3.37
C GLY A 96 19.94 16.79 2.21
N ALA A 97 20.58 15.80 1.57
CA ALA A 97 21.44 16.02 0.41
C ALA A 97 20.66 16.51 -0.82
N ILE A 98 19.50 15.91 -1.10
CA ILE A 98 18.62 16.31 -2.20
C ILE A 98 18.11 17.74 -1.98
N LEU A 99 17.69 18.09 -0.77
CA LEU A 99 17.24 19.44 -0.44
C LEU A 99 18.33 20.49 -0.72
N LYS A 100 19.58 20.20 -0.33
CA LYS A 100 20.73 21.08 -0.64
C LYS A 100 21.00 21.17 -2.14
N ARG A 101 20.92 20.06 -2.89
CA ARG A 101 21.12 20.03 -4.36
C ARG A 101 20.06 20.84 -5.11
N LEU A 102 18.80 20.73 -4.69
CA LEU A 102 17.64 21.36 -5.32
C LEU A 102 17.41 22.83 -4.87
N SER A 103 18.18 23.29 -3.87
CA SER A 103 18.14 24.66 -3.36
C SER A 103 18.56 25.71 -4.39
N ARG A 104 18.27 26.99 -4.09
CA ARG A 104 18.62 28.15 -4.95
C ARG A 104 18.02 28.06 -6.35
N GLY A 105 16.76 27.61 -6.44
CA GLY A 105 16.05 27.51 -7.72
C GLY A 105 16.47 26.34 -8.62
N ARG A 106 17.49 25.54 -8.25
CA ARG A 106 17.97 24.41 -9.06
C ARG A 106 16.92 23.33 -9.32
N HIS A 107 15.93 23.19 -8.44
CA HIS A 107 14.76 22.34 -8.71
C HIS A 107 14.02 22.70 -10.01
N ARG A 108 14.07 23.95 -10.46
CA ARG A 108 13.41 24.38 -11.70
C ARG A 108 14.11 23.87 -12.96
N LYS A 109 15.43 23.64 -12.87
CA LYS A 109 16.27 23.05 -13.92
C LYS A 109 16.50 21.55 -13.73
N THR A 110 15.86 20.92 -12.74
CA THR A 110 16.00 19.48 -12.51
C THR A 110 14.93 18.73 -13.28
N LEU A 111 15.34 17.78 -14.13
CA LEU A 111 14.46 16.81 -14.74
C LEU A 111 14.30 15.60 -13.82
N PHE A 112 13.06 15.28 -13.45
CA PHE A 112 12.70 14.09 -12.70
C PHE A 112 12.14 13.05 -13.64
N THR A 113 12.70 11.85 -13.64
CA THR A 113 12.29 10.75 -14.52
C THR A 113 11.78 9.59 -13.70
N ASP A 114 10.79 8.86 -14.22
CA ASP A 114 10.30 7.64 -13.61
C ASP A 114 9.64 6.72 -14.66
N GLU A 115 9.55 5.44 -14.33
CA GLU A 115 8.85 4.44 -15.12
C GLU A 115 7.55 4.04 -14.42
N LYS A 116 6.45 3.98 -15.18
CA LYS A 116 5.17 3.58 -14.65
C LYS A 116 4.50 2.53 -15.51
N LEU A 117 4.12 1.41 -14.88
CA LEU A 117 3.20 0.44 -15.46
C LEU A 117 1.76 0.94 -15.34
N PHE A 118 1.07 1.01 -16.47
CA PHE A 118 -0.35 1.32 -16.60
C PHE A 118 -1.11 0.07 -17.04
N ASP A 119 -2.18 -0.27 -16.34
CA ASP A 119 -3.06 -1.38 -16.72
C ASP A 119 -4.02 -0.89 -17.84
N ILE A 120 -4.01 -1.55 -18.99
CA ILE A 120 -4.90 -1.25 -20.13
C ILE A 120 -6.29 -1.81 -19.85
N GLN A 121 -6.36 -3.04 -19.35
CA GLN A 121 -7.61 -3.68 -18.98
C GLN A 121 -7.90 -3.44 -17.49
N GLN A 122 -8.87 -2.59 -17.18
CA GLN A 122 -9.44 -2.47 -15.83
C GLN A 122 -10.31 -3.70 -15.49
N VAL A 123 -9.74 -4.91 -15.50
CA VAL A 123 -10.44 -6.11 -15.07
C VAL A 123 -10.08 -6.38 -13.61
N GLY A 124 -10.95 -5.93 -12.71
CA GLY A 124 -10.90 -6.30 -11.28
C GLY A 124 -10.31 -5.27 -10.34
N LEU A 125 -9.86 -4.11 -10.82
CA LEU A 125 -9.72 -2.93 -9.95
C LEU A 125 -11.13 -2.44 -9.66
N GLN A 126 -11.49 -2.35 -8.39
CA GLN A 126 -12.70 -1.66 -7.96
C GLN A 126 -12.34 -0.17 -7.92
N PRO A 127 -12.79 0.69 -8.87
CA PRO A 127 -12.90 2.08 -8.51
C PRO A 127 -13.81 2.16 -7.27
N PRO A 128 -13.55 3.05 -6.30
CA PRO A 128 -14.61 3.49 -5.40
C PRO A 128 -15.69 4.15 -6.28
N GLY A 129 -16.70 3.40 -6.70
CA GLY A 129 -17.71 3.92 -7.63
C GLY A 129 -18.62 2.91 -8.32
N ARG A 130 -18.25 1.63 -8.46
CA ARG A 130 -19.20 0.61 -8.96
C ARG A 130 -20.04 0.04 -7.82
N GLN A 131 -21.06 0.79 -7.43
CA GLN A 131 -22.08 0.31 -6.49
C GLN A 131 -23.26 -0.25 -7.28
N ILE A 132 -23.61 -1.51 -7.02
CA ILE A 132 -24.83 -2.11 -7.57
C ILE A 132 -26.00 -1.62 -6.73
N TYR A 133 -26.84 -0.76 -7.30
CA TYR A 133 -28.11 -0.37 -6.70
C TYR A 133 -29.21 -1.31 -7.22
N SER A 134 -29.81 -2.10 -6.33
CA SER A 134 -30.90 -3.02 -6.68
C SER A 134 -31.97 -3.05 -5.58
N ARG A 135 -33.23 -3.30 -5.98
CA ARG A 135 -34.39 -3.38 -5.05
C ARG A 135 -34.43 -4.67 -4.21
N GLY A 136 -33.64 -5.67 -4.58
CA GLY A 136 -33.47 -6.93 -3.88
C GLY A 136 -32.05 -7.48 -4.09
N PRO A 137 -31.66 -8.55 -3.37
CA PRO A 137 -30.31 -9.11 -3.48
C PRO A 137 -30.06 -9.60 -4.92
N PRO A 138 -29.08 -9.03 -5.65
CA PRO A 138 -28.82 -9.42 -7.02
C PRO A 138 -28.26 -10.85 -7.08
N ASN A 139 -28.45 -11.52 -8.22
CA ASN A 139 -27.96 -12.88 -8.42
C ASN A 139 -26.43 -12.93 -8.24
N LYS A 140 -25.90 -14.11 -7.85
CA LYS A 140 -24.46 -14.27 -7.60
C LYS A 140 -23.63 -13.91 -8.83
N GLU A 141 -24.05 -14.34 -10.01
CA GLU A 141 -23.40 -14.02 -11.29
C GLU A 141 -23.35 -12.51 -11.55
N GLN A 142 -24.42 -11.79 -11.23
CA GLN A 142 -24.49 -10.32 -11.35
C GLN A 142 -23.59 -9.58 -10.35
N ARG A 143 -23.06 -10.28 -9.34
CA ARG A 143 -22.14 -9.75 -8.32
C ARG A 143 -20.70 -10.20 -8.50
N VAL A 144 -20.43 -11.11 -9.43
CA VAL A 144 -19.10 -11.65 -9.67
C VAL A 144 -18.37 -10.71 -10.62
N VAL A 145 -17.25 -10.16 -10.15
CA VAL A 145 -16.26 -9.52 -11.02
C VAL A 145 -15.09 -10.48 -11.09
N GLU A 146 -14.85 -11.02 -12.28
CA GLU A 146 -13.67 -11.85 -12.53
C GLU A 146 -12.42 -11.00 -12.38
N ARG A 147 -11.41 -11.56 -11.70
CA ARG A 147 -10.10 -10.93 -11.55
C ARG A 147 -9.13 -11.65 -12.46
N VAL A 148 -8.55 -10.92 -13.40
CA VAL A 148 -7.46 -11.43 -14.23
C VAL A 148 -6.15 -11.19 -13.47
N GLN A 149 -5.36 -12.24 -13.24
CA GLN A 149 -4.10 -12.13 -12.47
C GLN A 149 -3.00 -11.37 -13.22
N LYS A 150 -3.09 -11.29 -14.56
CA LYS A 150 -2.16 -10.57 -15.44
C LYS A 150 -2.97 -9.73 -16.42
N ALA A 151 -3.49 -8.61 -15.95
CA ALA A 151 -4.09 -7.63 -16.85
C ALA A 151 -3.02 -7.16 -17.85
N GLU A 152 -3.44 -6.91 -19.08
CA GLU A 152 -2.58 -6.29 -20.08
C GLU A 152 -2.12 -4.93 -19.56
N SER A 153 -0.81 -4.68 -19.59
CA SER A 153 -0.21 -3.47 -19.05
C SER A 153 0.86 -2.94 -19.99
N MET A 154 1.09 -1.63 -19.93
CA MET A 154 2.05 -0.90 -20.74
C MET A 154 2.93 -0.09 -19.81
N MET A 155 4.25 -0.22 -19.99
CA MET A 155 5.22 0.57 -19.25
C MET A 155 5.48 1.87 -20.01
N VAL A 156 5.41 2.99 -19.31
CA VAL A 156 5.66 4.31 -19.86
C VAL A 156 6.78 4.95 -19.06
N TRP A 157 7.79 5.45 -19.76
CA TRP A 157 8.83 6.30 -19.19
C TRP A 157 8.52 7.76 -19.54
N ALA A 158 8.74 8.65 -18.57
CA ALA A 158 8.60 10.08 -18.78
C ALA A 158 9.52 10.87 -17.83
N GLY A 159 10.02 12.00 -18.32
CA GLY A 159 10.66 13.05 -17.55
C GLY A 159 9.74 14.26 -17.37
N VAL A 160 9.77 14.88 -16.19
CA VAL A 160 9.04 16.12 -15.86
C VAL A 160 9.97 17.09 -15.14
N CYS A 161 9.93 18.35 -15.53
CA CYS A 161 10.61 19.46 -14.86
C CYS A 161 9.61 20.59 -14.57
N ALA A 162 10.08 21.71 -14.02
CA ALA A 162 9.19 22.82 -13.66
C ALA A 162 8.55 23.52 -14.87
N THR A 163 9.13 23.38 -16.05
CA THR A 163 8.75 24.11 -17.27
C THR A 163 8.18 23.22 -18.36
N GLY A 164 8.17 21.90 -18.17
CA GLY A 164 7.75 20.99 -19.23
C GLY A 164 7.88 19.52 -18.86
N LYS A 165 7.63 18.68 -19.86
CA LYS A 165 7.76 17.23 -19.79
C LYS A 165 8.38 16.71 -21.08
N THR A 166 9.15 15.63 -20.99
CA THR A 166 9.70 14.94 -22.14
C THR A 166 8.57 14.31 -22.98
N PRO A 167 8.86 13.87 -24.21
CA PRO A 167 8.04 12.87 -24.89
C PRO A 167 7.81 11.65 -23.99
N LEU A 168 6.64 11.03 -24.15
CA LEU A 168 6.34 9.77 -23.46
C LEU A 168 6.96 8.63 -24.27
N VAL A 169 7.76 7.80 -23.60
CA VAL A 169 8.35 6.61 -24.22
C VAL A 169 7.54 5.41 -23.80
N PHE A 170 6.88 4.78 -24.77
CA PHE A 170 6.09 3.56 -24.57
C PHE A 170 6.99 2.35 -24.75
N VAL A 171 7.18 1.59 -23.68
CA VAL A 171 7.98 0.37 -23.72
C VAL A 171 7.09 -0.81 -24.08
N GLU A 172 7.52 -1.59 -25.06
CA GLU A 172 6.74 -2.73 -25.56
C GLU A 172 6.40 -3.74 -24.46
N PRO A 173 5.19 -4.34 -24.50
CA PRO A 173 4.78 -5.32 -23.51
C PRO A 173 5.77 -6.49 -23.40
N GLY A 174 6.19 -6.79 -22.17
CA GLY A 174 7.12 -7.89 -21.88
C GLY A 174 8.60 -7.52 -21.96
N VAL A 175 8.94 -6.34 -22.48
CA VAL A 175 10.32 -5.83 -22.44
C VAL A 175 10.70 -5.46 -21.00
N LYS A 176 11.85 -5.96 -20.55
CA LYS A 176 12.45 -5.56 -19.27
C LYS A 176 13.46 -4.45 -19.54
N ILE A 177 13.21 -3.27 -19.00
CA ILE A 177 14.19 -2.17 -19.02
C ILE A 177 15.45 -2.64 -18.28
N ASN A 178 16.52 -2.83 -19.04
CA ASN A 178 17.86 -3.05 -18.53
C ASN A 178 18.70 -1.79 -18.76
N ARG A 179 19.98 -1.82 -18.38
CA ARG A 179 20.87 -0.66 -18.53
C ARG A 179 20.97 -0.15 -19.97
N TYR A 180 21.06 -1.05 -20.96
CA TYR A 180 21.28 -0.67 -22.36
C TYR A 180 20.03 -0.01 -22.95
N ILE A 181 18.89 -0.67 -22.80
CA ILE A 181 17.58 -0.12 -23.21
C ILE A 181 17.34 1.23 -22.53
N TYR A 182 17.75 1.38 -21.27
CA TYR A 182 17.64 2.67 -20.59
C TYR A 182 18.49 3.75 -21.23
N MET A 183 19.75 3.46 -21.57
CA MET A 183 20.63 4.42 -22.22
C MET A 183 20.10 4.79 -23.60
N ASP A 184 19.65 3.82 -24.40
CA ASP A 184 19.04 4.07 -25.71
C ASP A 184 17.83 5.00 -25.59
N MET A 185 16.94 4.77 -24.60
CA MET A 185 15.81 5.67 -24.34
C MET A 185 16.25 7.09 -23.96
N LEU A 186 17.34 7.24 -23.19
CA LEU A 186 17.87 8.56 -22.84
C LEU A 186 18.45 9.26 -24.06
N ASP A 187 19.25 8.55 -24.87
CA ASP A 187 19.91 9.08 -26.06
C ASP A 187 18.90 9.47 -27.14
N GLU A 188 17.84 8.69 -27.32
CA GLU A 188 16.82 8.94 -28.35
C GLU A 188 15.80 10.00 -27.93
N SER A 189 15.35 9.98 -26.67
CA SER A 189 14.18 10.77 -26.24
C SER A 189 14.49 11.84 -25.20
N CYS A 190 15.43 11.60 -24.29
CA CYS A 190 15.69 12.50 -23.16
C CYS A 190 16.68 13.60 -23.54
N PHE A 191 17.90 13.25 -23.96
CA PHE A 191 18.97 14.22 -24.18
C PHE A 191 18.64 15.22 -25.30
N PRO A 192 18.13 14.81 -26.48
CA PRO A 192 17.74 15.75 -27.52
C PRO A 192 16.68 16.75 -27.04
N TRP A 193 15.71 16.26 -26.25
CA TRP A 193 14.70 17.14 -25.68
C TRP A 193 15.29 18.10 -24.64
N THR A 194 16.22 17.66 -23.78
CA THR A 194 16.84 18.56 -22.80
C THR A 194 17.70 19.63 -23.44
N GLU A 195 18.45 19.31 -24.49
CA GLU A 195 19.26 20.28 -25.23
C GLU A 195 18.39 21.35 -25.88
N GLN A 196 17.28 20.93 -26.50
CA GLN A 196 16.30 21.83 -27.10
C GLN A 196 15.58 22.68 -26.04
N HIS A 197 15.12 22.06 -24.95
CA HIS A 197 14.25 22.71 -23.96
C HIS A 197 15.01 23.69 -23.06
N PHE A 198 16.27 23.41 -22.76
CA PHE A 198 17.11 24.25 -21.91
C PHE A 198 18.12 25.09 -22.68
N GLU A 199 18.13 25.07 -24.02
CA GLU A 199 19.05 25.87 -24.85
C GLU A 199 20.53 25.69 -24.48
N ASN A 200 20.94 24.47 -24.09
CA ASN A 200 22.26 24.15 -23.52
C ASN A 200 22.61 24.80 -22.16
N ASP A 201 21.64 25.38 -21.46
CA ASP A 201 21.76 25.93 -20.10
C ASP A 201 21.26 24.92 -19.02
N TRP A 202 21.62 23.64 -19.20
CA TRP A 202 21.27 22.52 -18.30
C TRP A 202 22.45 21.99 -17.47
#